data_AF-A0A1C4ZXF3-F1
#
_entry.id   AF-A0A1C4ZXF3-F1
#
_cell.length_a   1.000
_cell.length_b   1.000
_cell.length_c   1.000
_cell.angle_alpha   90.00
_cell.angle_beta   90.00
_cell.angle_gamma   90.00
#
_symmetry.space_group_name_H-M   'P 1'
#
loop_
_entity.id
_entity.type
_entity.pdbx_description
1 polymer ?
#
loop_
_entity_poly.entity_id
_entity_poly.type
_entity_poly.pdbx_seq_one_letter_code
_entity_poly.pdbx_strand_id
1 'polypeptide(L)'
;MTGESPTSGAGLDALPSPLDSVADSRAAARWIISSAGAVGALLLGGGPLIAAGKVNDWAHAAWAGGGLLVTLLGVAWAIWRTSEVLVPPMTTPATLTGPELRGLRERLEAEPWYHFGGYAGDVDGLLRHRRIAAEITCRLSTAPPQERAALRAGLATARRNIARTDPYLRWLLATAHAWQVREALRRARRQTFLAAALVVVGAVVFIAATAG
;
A
#
# COMPACT_ATOMS: atom_id res chain seq x y z
N MET A 1 -2.46 -50.30 4.63
CA MET A 1 -3.18 -49.05 4.29
C MET A 1 -2.23 -47.90 4.53
N THR A 2 -1.60 -47.40 3.47
CA THR A 2 -0.68 -46.26 3.49
C THR A 2 -1.52 -44.97 3.51
N GLY A 3 -1.60 -44.33 4.68
CA GLY A 3 -2.20 -43.00 4.79
C GLY A 3 -1.26 -41.96 4.20
N GLU A 4 -1.66 -41.34 3.10
CA GLU A 4 -1.03 -40.14 2.59
C GLU A 4 -1.16 -39.02 3.63
N SER A 5 -0.02 -38.44 4.01
CA SER A 5 0.04 -37.23 4.82
C SER A 5 -0.63 -36.08 4.04
N PRO A 6 -1.59 -35.35 4.63
CA PRO A 6 -2.20 -34.22 3.93
C PRO A 6 -1.13 -33.15 3.68
N THR A 7 -0.98 -32.77 2.42
CA THR A 7 -0.11 -31.67 1.98
C THR A 7 -0.61 -30.36 2.57
N SER A 8 -0.12 -29.98 3.75
CA SER A 8 -0.45 -28.71 4.44
C SER A 8 -0.05 -27.44 3.66
N GLY A 9 0.56 -27.56 2.47
CA GLY A 9 0.86 -26.44 1.58
C GLY A 9 -0.29 -26.03 0.65
N ALA A 10 -1.18 -26.96 0.27
CA ALA A 10 -2.18 -26.71 -0.76
C ALA A 10 -3.35 -25.81 -0.31
N GLY A 11 -3.60 -25.71 1.01
CA GLY A 11 -4.76 -24.99 1.55
C GLY A 11 -4.64 -23.46 1.51
N LEU A 12 -3.42 -22.91 1.59
CA LEU A 12 -3.20 -21.44 1.54
C LEU A 12 -3.07 -20.93 0.10
N ASP A 13 -2.56 -21.77 -0.82
CA ASP A 13 -2.44 -21.44 -2.25
C ASP A 13 -3.79 -21.52 -2.99
N ALA A 14 -4.79 -22.19 -2.42
CA ALA A 14 -6.14 -22.34 -2.99
C ALA A 14 -7.13 -21.22 -2.61
N LEU A 15 -6.77 -20.33 -1.67
CA LEU A 15 -7.58 -19.17 -1.31
C LEU A 15 -7.28 -18.01 -2.27
N PRO A 16 -8.29 -17.18 -2.64
CA PRO A 16 -8.08 -16.02 -3.50
C PRO A 16 -6.97 -15.14 -2.91
N SER A 17 -5.96 -14.85 -3.73
CA SER A 17 -4.75 -14.21 -3.25
C SER A 17 -5.07 -12.77 -2.86
N PRO A 18 -4.65 -12.29 -1.67
CA PRO A 18 -4.73 -10.88 -1.31
C PRO A 18 -4.09 -9.97 -2.37
N LEU A 19 -3.17 -10.50 -3.18
CA LEU A 19 -2.51 -9.79 -4.27
C LEU A 19 -3.44 -9.48 -5.45
N ASP A 20 -4.51 -10.24 -5.65
CA ASP A 20 -5.50 -9.95 -6.70
C ASP A 20 -6.19 -8.60 -6.43
N SER A 21 -6.44 -8.29 -5.16
CA SER A 21 -6.96 -6.98 -4.76
C SER A 21 -5.99 -5.83 -5.06
N VAL A 22 -4.68 -6.10 -5.12
CA VAL A 22 -3.66 -5.11 -5.48
C VAL A 22 -3.66 -4.86 -6.99
N ALA A 23 -3.89 -5.89 -7.81
CA ALA A 23 -4.02 -5.74 -9.25
C ALA A 23 -5.23 -4.86 -9.62
N ASP A 24 -6.39 -5.11 -9.02
CA ASP A 24 -7.60 -4.29 -9.21
C ASP A 24 -7.38 -2.85 -8.76
N SER A 25 -6.70 -2.66 -7.62
CA SER A 25 -6.33 -1.36 -7.09
C SER A 25 -5.45 -0.56 -8.06
N ARG A 26 -4.48 -1.22 -8.71
CA ARG A 26 -3.61 -0.59 -9.72
C ARG A 26 -4.37 -0.27 -11.01
N ALA A 27 -5.26 -1.14 -11.45
CA ALA A 27 -6.11 -0.87 -12.60
C ALA A 27 -6.97 0.38 -12.36
N ALA A 28 -7.61 0.48 -11.19
CA ALA A 28 -8.38 1.66 -10.80
C ALA A 28 -7.52 2.94 -10.76
N ALA A 29 -6.31 2.86 -10.19
CA ALA A 29 -5.38 4.00 -10.14
C ALA A 29 -4.99 4.49 -11.54
N ARG A 30 -4.71 3.58 -12.49
CA ARG A 30 -4.40 3.93 -13.88
C ARG A 30 -5.58 4.63 -14.56
N TRP A 31 -6.80 4.13 -14.36
CA TRP A 31 -8.00 4.77 -14.89
C TRP A 31 -8.20 6.18 -14.32
N ILE A 32 -8.03 6.37 -13.02
CA ILE A 32 -8.14 7.70 -12.39
C ILE A 32 -7.13 8.69 -12.98
N ILE A 33 -5.86 8.28 -13.14
CA ILE A 33 -4.82 9.12 -13.74
C ILE A 33 -5.18 9.46 -15.19
N SER A 34 -5.64 8.49 -15.98
CA SER A 34 -6.02 8.71 -17.38
C SER A 34 -7.19 9.69 -17.50
N SER A 35 -8.21 9.57 -16.65
CA SER A 35 -9.35 10.47 -16.63
C SER A 35 -8.96 11.88 -16.19
N ALA A 36 -8.14 12.01 -15.13
CA ALA A 36 -7.63 13.29 -14.68
C ALA A 36 -6.77 13.97 -15.76
N GLY A 37 -5.91 13.21 -16.44
CA GLY A 37 -5.11 13.68 -17.57
C GLY A 37 -5.98 14.16 -18.74
N ALA A 38 -7.05 13.44 -19.07
CA ALA A 38 -8.00 13.84 -20.10
C ALA A 38 -8.71 15.16 -19.76
N VAL A 39 -9.14 15.34 -18.50
CA VAL A 39 -9.73 16.60 -18.02
C VAL A 39 -8.70 17.74 -18.11
N GLY A 40 -7.46 17.51 -17.67
CA GLY A 40 -6.38 18.49 -17.80
C GLY A 40 -6.12 18.90 -19.24
N ALA A 41 -6.06 17.93 -20.17
CA ALA A 41 -5.88 18.18 -21.60
C ALA A 41 -7.05 19.00 -22.19
N LEU A 42 -8.29 18.68 -21.81
CA LEU A 42 -9.48 19.42 -22.25
C LEU A 42 -9.46 20.88 -21.75
N LEU A 43 -9.03 21.10 -20.50
CA LEU A 43 -8.90 22.43 -19.92
C LEU A 43 -7.83 23.27 -20.63
N LEU A 44 -6.74 22.66 -21.07
CA LEU A 44 -5.68 23.35 -21.81
C LEU A 44 -6.05 23.60 -23.28
N GLY A 45 -6.85 22.72 -23.90
CA GLY A 45 -7.11 22.74 -25.35
C GLY A 45 -8.47 23.29 -25.80
N GLY A 46 -9.53 23.23 -24.98
CA GLY A 46 -10.91 23.37 -25.47
C GLY A 46 -11.59 24.72 -25.20
N GLY A 47 -11.76 25.08 -23.93
CA GLY A 47 -12.60 26.22 -23.52
C GLY A 47 -11.87 27.56 -23.38
N PRO A 48 -10.74 27.63 -22.65
CA PRO A 48 -10.06 28.90 -22.37
C PRO A 48 -9.52 29.62 -23.60
N LEU A 49 -9.06 28.89 -24.62
CA LEU A 49 -8.56 29.47 -25.87
C LEU A 49 -9.67 30.18 -26.67
N ILE A 50 -10.90 29.66 -26.63
CA ILE A 50 -12.07 30.27 -27.29
C ILE A 50 -12.57 31.49 -26.49
N ALA A 51 -12.50 31.42 -25.16
CA ALA A 51 -12.95 32.50 -24.27
C ALA A 51 -11.98 33.70 -24.22
N ALA A 52 -10.68 33.49 -24.43
CA ALA A 52 -9.66 34.54 -24.36
C ALA A 52 -9.92 35.72 -25.33
N GLY A 53 -10.62 35.48 -26.44
CA GLY A 53 -11.00 36.54 -27.39
C GLY A 53 -12.18 37.43 -26.96
N LYS A 54 -12.88 37.11 -25.87
CA LYS A 54 -14.09 37.83 -25.41
C LYS A 54 -13.87 38.67 -24.15
N VAL A 55 -12.73 38.52 -23.48
CA VAL A 55 -12.49 39.17 -22.20
C VAL A 55 -11.91 40.56 -22.43
N ASN A 56 -12.74 41.59 -22.28
CA ASN A 56 -12.34 42.99 -22.46
C ASN A 56 -11.95 43.69 -21.14
N ASP A 57 -12.19 43.03 -20.00
CA ASP A 57 -11.94 43.58 -18.66
C ASP A 57 -10.92 42.74 -17.87
N TRP A 58 -9.95 43.43 -17.28
CA TRP A 58 -8.82 42.81 -16.57
C TRP A 58 -9.26 42.04 -15.32
N ALA A 59 -10.33 42.49 -14.67
CA ALA A 59 -10.88 41.83 -13.48
C ALA A 59 -11.47 40.45 -13.84
N HIS A 60 -12.22 40.38 -14.94
CA HIS A 60 -12.77 39.13 -15.47
C HIS A 60 -11.67 38.18 -15.96
N ALA A 61 -10.61 38.72 -16.58
CA ALA A 61 -9.43 37.95 -16.98
C ALA A 61 -8.70 37.35 -15.77
N ALA A 62 -8.53 38.10 -14.68
CA ALA A 62 -7.90 37.63 -13.46
C ALA A 62 -8.71 36.52 -12.78
N TRP A 63 -10.04 36.65 -12.70
CA TRP A 63 -10.91 35.62 -12.15
C TRP A 63 -10.95 34.34 -13.00
N ALA A 64 -11.01 34.48 -14.32
CA ALA A 64 -10.92 33.34 -15.25
C ALA A 64 -9.56 32.62 -15.11
N GLY A 65 -8.45 33.38 -15.11
CA GLY A 65 -7.12 32.83 -14.89
C GLY A 65 -6.99 32.11 -13.54
N GLY A 66 -7.53 32.70 -12.47
CA GLY A 66 -7.57 32.10 -11.13
C GLY A 66 -8.36 30.79 -11.09
N GLY A 67 -9.57 30.77 -11.65
CA GLY A 67 -10.40 29.56 -11.73
C GLY A 67 -9.72 28.44 -12.52
N LEU A 68 -9.07 28.77 -13.64
CA LEU A 68 -8.29 27.81 -14.43
C LEU A 68 -7.10 27.26 -13.64
N LEU A 69 -6.34 28.12 -12.96
CA LEU A 69 -5.21 27.73 -12.11
C LEU A 69 -5.64 26.77 -10.98
N VAL A 70 -6.73 27.10 -10.28
CA VAL A 70 -7.29 26.24 -9.23
C VAL A 70 -7.68 24.88 -9.80
N THR A 71 -8.32 24.86 -10.97
CA THR A 71 -8.72 23.62 -11.63
C THR A 71 -7.50 22.76 -11.99
N LEU A 72 -6.46 23.35 -12.58
CA LEU A 72 -5.21 22.66 -12.92
C LEU A 72 -4.48 22.14 -11.68
N LEU A 73 -4.44 22.91 -10.59
CA LEU A 73 -3.88 22.46 -9.31
C LEU A 73 -4.65 21.26 -8.76
N GLY A 74 -5.97 21.24 -8.88
CA GLY A 74 -6.80 20.08 -8.49
C GLY A 74 -6.44 18.83 -9.30
N VAL A 75 -6.29 18.97 -10.62
CA VAL A 75 -5.88 17.86 -11.50
C VAL A 75 -4.47 17.36 -11.15
N ALA A 76 -3.49 18.27 -11.02
CA ALA A 76 -2.12 17.92 -10.67
C ALA A 76 -2.05 17.22 -9.29
N TRP A 77 -2.81 17.71 -8.33
CA TRP A 77 -2.90 17.11 -6.99
C TRP A 77 -3.51 15.70 -7.04
N ALA A 78 -4.57 15.49 -7.81
CA ALA A 78 -5.16 14.16 -8.00
C ALA A 78 -4.16 13.18 -8.62
N ILE A 79 -3.40 13.61 -9.64
CA ILE A 79 -2.37 12.78 -10.30
C ILE A 79 -1.25 12.44 -9.32
N TRP A 80 -0.71 13.44 -8.61
CA TRP A 80 0.35 13.23 -7.62
C TRP A 80 -0.06 12.18 -6.58
N ARG A 81 -1.22 12.34 -5.96
CA ARG A 81 -1.68 11.44 -4.88
C ARG A 81 -1.99 10.04 -5.38
N THR A 82 -2.42 9.91 -6.64
CA THR A 82 -2.63 8.58 -7.26
C THR A 82 -1.29 7.93 -7.64
N SER A 83 -0.26 8.72 -7.95
CA SER A 83 1.09 8.20 -8.23
C SER A 83 1.78 7.60 -7.00
N GLU A 84 1.49 8.11 -5.80
CA GLU A 84 1.99 7.52 -4.54
C GLU A 84 1.49 6.08 -4.33
N VAL A 85 0.33 5.72 -4.88
CA VAL A 85 -0.20 4.33 -4.83
C VAL A 85 0.60 3.39 -5.74
N LEU A 86 1.26 3.92 -6.78
CA LEU A 86 2.05 3.15 -7.74
C LEU A 86 3.47 2.84 -7.26
N VAL A 87 3.95 3.50 -6.20
CA VAL A 87 5.27 3.23 -5.60
C VAL A 87 5.07 2.40 -4.33
N PRO A 88 5.14 1.06 -4.40
CA PRO A 88 4.93 0.23 -3.24
C PRO A 88 6.05 0.43 -2.21
N PRO A 89 5.73 0.72 -0.93
CA PRO A 89 6.72 0.61 0.13
C PRO A 89 7.17 -0.84 0.22
N MET A 90 8.47 -1.09 0.33
CA MET A 90 8.99 -2.45 0.51
C MET A 90 8.51 -3.00 1.87
N THR A 91 7.59 -3.96 1.83
CA THR A 91 7.10 -4.63 3.05
C THR A 91 8.17 -5.60 3.55
N THR A 92 8.86 -5.23 4.62
CA THR A 92 9.86 -6.09 5.28
C THR A 92 9.34 -6.57 6.64
N PRO A 93 9.90 -7.64 7.23
CA PRO A 93 9.52 -8.07 8.58
C PRO A 93 9.63 -6.97 9.65
N ALA A 94 10.51 -5.98 9.46
CA ALA A 94 10.63 -4.81 10.34
C ALA A 94 9.42 -3.86 10.22
N THR A 95 8.78 -3.80 9.04
CA THR A 95 7.57 -2.98 8.85
C THR A 95 6.36 -3.54 9.60
N LEU A 96 6.31 -4.86 9.87
CA LEU A 96 5.23 -5.51 10.64
C LEU A 96 5.10 -4.96 12.08
N THR A 97 6.21 -4.47 12.65
CA THR A 97 6.21 -3.84 13.97
C THR A 97 5.88 -2.36 13.95
N GLY A 98 5.86 -1.73 12.76
CA GLY A 98 5.65 -0.29 12.59
C GLY A 98 4.23 0.20 12.90
N PRO A 99 4.05 1.52 13.11
CA PRO A 99 2.76 2.09 13.50
C PRO A 99 1.67 1.93 12.41
N GLU A 100 2.06 1.84 11.13
CA GLU A 100 1.11 1.75 10.01
C GLU A 100 0.33 0.44 9.97
N LEU A 101 0.90 -0.63 10.53
CA LEU A 101 0.29 -1.95 10.59
C LEU A 101 -0.34 -2.24 11.96
N ARG A 102 -0.37 -1.25 12.87
CA ARG A 102 -0.93 -1.41 14.22
C ARG A 102 -2.37 -1.93 14.19
N GLY A 103 -3.23 -1.37 13.34
CA GLY A 103 -4.62 -1.81 13.24
C GLY A 103 -4.82 -3.20 12.59
N LEU A 104 -3.83 -3.69 11.83
CA LEU A 104 -3.81 -5.08 11.37
C LEU A 104 -3.35 -6.00 12.50
N ARG A 105 -2.27 -5.62 13.20
CA ARG A 105 -1.72 -6.34 14.33
C ARG A 105 -2.74 -6.52 15.45
N GLU A 106 -3.44 -5.45 15.85
CA GLU A 106 -4.50 -5.51 16.87
C GLU A 106 -5.60 -6.50 16.51
N ARG A 107 -5.97 -6.62 15.23
CA ARG A 107 -6.95 -7.63 14.79
C ARG A 107 -6.40 -9.06 14.83
N LEU A 108 -5.15 -9.24 14.43
CA LEU A 108 -4.48 -10.54 14.47
C LEU A 108 -4.24 -11.01 15.91
N GLU A 109 -3.92 -10.09 16.81
CA GLU A 109 -3.69 -10.34 18.24
C GLU A 109 -4.98 -10.53 19.04
N ALA A 110 -6.12 -10.06 18.53
CA ALA A 110 -7.42 -10.34 19.16
C ALA A 110 -7.76 -11.83 19.12
N GLU A 111 -7.41 -12.51 18.02
CA GLU A 111 -7.72 -13.92 17.81
C GLU A 111 -6.55 -14.68 17.15
N PRO A 112 -5.40 -14.81 17.84
CA PRO A 112 -4.17 -15.30 17.22
C PRO A 112 -4.25 -16.76 16.80
N TRP A 113 -5.06 -17.56 17.49
CA TRP A 113 -5.20 -18.99 17.21
C TRP A 113 -5.87 -19.27 15.85
N TYR A 114 -6.78 -18.40 15.39
CA TYR A 114 -7.39 -18.54 14.06
C TYR A 114 -6.40 -18.22 12.93
N HIS A 115 -5.37 -17.43 13.21
CA HIS A 115 -4.42 -16.95 12.21
C HIS A 115 -3.10 -17.71 12.19
N PHE A 116 -2.58 -18.07 13.37
CA PHE A 116 -1.28 -18.71 13.55
C PHE A 116 -1.39 -20.14 14.09
N GLY A 117 -2.59 -20.62 14.39
CA GLY A 117 -2.80 -21.92 15.02
C GLY A 117 -2.14 -21.99 16.40
N GLY A 118 -1.55 -23.15 16.73
CA GLY A 118 -0.77 -23.34 17.96
C GLY A 118 0.70 -22.91 17.86
N TYR A 119 1.11 -22.26 16.76
CA TYR A 119 2.52 -21.99 16.48
C TYR A 119 3.01 -20.63 17.02
N ALA A 120 2.13 -19.65 17.18
CA ALA A 120 2.45 -18.35 17.77
C ALA A 120 1.20 -17.70 18.39
N GLY A 121 1.39 -16.99 19.50
CA GLY A 121 0.34 -16.17 20.14
C GLY A 121 0.30 -14.72 19.63
N ASP A 122 1.34 -14.29 18.90
CA ASP A 122 1.50 -12.94 18.39
C ASP A 122 2.49 -12.91 17.21
N VAL A 123 2.61 -11.75 16.56
CA VAL A 123 3.53 -11.55 15.43
C VAL A 123 4.99 -11.67 15.89
N ASP A 124 5.34 -11.19 17.09
CA ASP A 124 6.70 -11.26 17.61
C ASP A 124 7.14 -12.72 17.89
N GLY A 125 6.23 -13.58 18.35
CA GLY A 125 6.44 -15.02 18.52
C GLY A 125 6.75 -15.71 17.21
N LEU A 126 6.12 -15.30 16.12
CA LEU A 126 6.39 -15.79 14.77
C LEU A 126 7.80 -15.39 14.27
N LEU A 127 8.27 -14.20 14.68
CA LEU A 127 9.58 -13.66 14.31
C LEU A 127 10.71 -14.09 15.26
N ARG A 128 10.39 -14.54 16.48
CA ARG A 128 11.34 -14.90 17.54
C ARG A 128 12.42 -15.85 17.07
N HIS A 129 12.04 -16.95 16.42
CA HIS A 129 12.99 -17.98 15.96
C HIS A 129 13.95 -17.47 14.88
N ARG A 130 13.53 -16.49 14.06
CA ARG A 130 14.39 -15.83 13.06
C ARG A 130 15.41 -14.91 13.73
N ARG A 131 14.99 -14.14 14.76
CA ARG A 131 15.91 -13.33 15.58
C ARG A 131 16.96 -14.22 16.26
N ILE A 132 16.52 -15.30 16.91
CA ILE A 132 17.42 -16.29 17.55
C ILE A 132 18.40 -16.90 16.53
N ALA A 133 17.92 -17.33 15.35
CA ALA A 133 18.79 -17.90 14.34
C ALA A 133 19.85 -16.90 13.82
N ALA A 134 19.48 -15.64 13.64
CA ALA A 134 20.39 -14.57 13.24
C ALA A 134 21.44 -14.30 14.32
N GLU A 135 21.03 -14.21 15.59
CA GLU A 135 21.93 -14.04 16.73
C GLU A 135 22.91 -15.21 16.87
N ILE A 136 22.42 -16.45 16.80
CA ILE A 136 23.28 -17.65 16.86
C ILE A 136 24.28 -17.66 15.71
N THR A 137 23.85 -17.28 14.50
CA THR A 137 24.72 -17.22 13.31
C THR A 137 25.80 -16.17 13.48
N CYS A 138 25.47 -15.00 14.02
CA CYS A 138 26.43 -13.96 14.38
C CYS A 138 27.45 -14.48 15.42
N ARG A 139 26.96 -15.07 16.51
CA ARG A 139 27.81 -15.65 17.57
C ARG A 139 28.69 -16.81 17.08
N LEU A 140 28.23 -17.58 16.11
CA LEU A 140 28.99 -18.72 15.56
C LEU A 140 30.33 -18.28 14.94
N SER A 141 30.40 -17.05 14.43
CA SER A 141 31.62 -16.49 13.82
C SER A 141 32.72 -16.20 14.85
N THR A 142 32.35 -15.88 16.09
CA THR A 142 33.27 -15.51 17.18
C THR A 142 33.39 -16.56 18.28
N ALA A 143 32.56 -17.62 18.23
CA ALA A 143 32.47 -18.60 19.30
C ALA A 143 33.70 -19.53 19.39
N PRO A 144 34.14 -19.88 20.62
CA PRO A 144 35.20 -20.85 20.85
C PRO A 144 34.78 -22.28 20.45
N PRO A 145 35.74 -23.19 20.14
CA PRO A 145 35.45 -24.51 19.57
C PRO A 145 34.46 -25.36 20.39
N GLN A 146 34.57 -25.27 21.71
CA GLN A 146 33.73 -25.95 22.69
C GLN A 146 32.24 -25.56 22.62
N GLU A 147 31.93 -24.31 22.25
CA GLU A 147 30.53 -23.82 22.17
C GLU A 147 29.91 -24.03 20.79
N ARG A 148 30.72 -24.22 19.74
CA ARG A 148 30.25 -24.31 18.35
C ARG A 148 29.28 -25.48 18.12
N ALA A 149 29.49 -26.62 18.80
CA ALA A 149 28.60 -27.77 18.67
C ALA A 149 27.19 -27.45 19.20
N ALA A 150 27.10 -26.85 20.38
CA ALA A 150 25.83 -26.44 20.98
C ALA A 150 25.13 -25.35 20.15
N LEU A 151 25.86 -24.34 19.67
CA LEU A 151 25.31 -23.29 18.81
C LEU A 151 24.78 -23.85 17.48
N ARG A 152 25.47 -24.81 16.86
CA ARG A 152 24.98 -25.47 15.63
C ARG A 152 23.70 -26.27 15.88
N ALA A 153 23.61 -26.99 17.00
CA ALA A 153 22.41 -27.71 17.38
C ALA A 153 21.23 -26.74 17.62
N GLY A 154 21.48 -25.63 18.32
CA GLY A 154 20.51 -24.55 18.51
C GLY A 154 20.05 -23.94 17.19
N LEU A 155 20.98 -23.65 16.27
CA LEU A 155 20.67 -23.13 14.94
C LEU A 155 19.82 -24.10 14.12
N ALA A 156 20.11 -25.40 14.17
CA ALA A 156 19.32 -26.42 13.48
C ALA A 156 17.88 -26.48 14.01
N THR A 157 17.69 -26.37 15.33
CA THR A 157 16.37 -26.31 15.95
C THR A 157 15.63 -25.02 15.56
N ALA A 158 16.30 -23.87 15.63
CA ALA A 158 15.72 -22.60 15.19
C ALA A 158 15.29 -22.67 13.71
N ARG A 159 16.11 -23.23 12.82
CA ARG A 159 15.78 -23.42 11.40
C ARG A 159 14.56 -24.32 11.17
N ARG A 160 14.41 -25.41 11.93
CA ARG A 160 13.21 -26.25 11.86
C ARG A 160 11.95 -25.49 12.26
N ASN A 161 12.01 -24.68 13.32
CA ASN A 161 10.88 -23.86 13.75
C ASN A 161 10.58 -22.73 12.75
N ILE A 162 11.61 -22.15 12.12
CA ILE A 162 11.44 -21.19 11.01
C ILE A 162 10.69 -21.86 9.86
N ALA A 163 11.10 -23.05 9.43
CA ALA A 163 10.44 -23.76 8.33
C ALA A 163 8.94 -24.02 8.60
N ARG A 164 8.58 -24.32 9.85
CA ARG A 164 7.17 -24.50 10.27
C ARG A 164 6.37 -23.19 10.26
N THR A 165 7.00 -22.08 10.61
CA THR A 165 6.33 -20.75 10.69
C THR A 165 6.41 -19.95 9.39
N ASP A 166 7.17 -20.42 8.40
CA ASP A 166 7.41 -19.72 7.15
C ASP A 166 6.17 -19.49 6.28
N PRO A 167 5.26 -20.45 6.11
CA PRO A 167 4.01 -20.22 5.36
C PRO A 167 3.17 -19.08 5.98
N TYR A 168 3.06 -19.06 7.31
CA TYR A 168 2.35 -18.01 8.03
C TYR A 168 2.99 -16.64 7.86
N LEU A 169 4.33 -16.56 7.85
CA LEU A 169 5.02 -15.29 7.61
C LEU A 169 4.81 -14.80 6.18
N ARG A 170 4.89 -15.68 5.18
CA ARG A 170 4.62 -15.32 3.78
C ARG A 170 3.20 -14.83 3.60
N TRP A 171 2.22 -15.52 4.18
CA TRP A 171 0.83 -15.08 4.19
C TRP A 171 0.65 -13.73 4.91
N LEU A 172 1.31 -13.54 6.05
CA LEU A 172 1.25 -12.29 6.81
C LEU A 172 1.87 -11.12 6.03
N LEU A 173 2.99 -11.33 5.34
CA LEU A 173 3.62 -10.32 4.49
C LEU A 173 2.74 -9.96 3.30
N ALA A 174 2.13 -10.94 2.63
CA ALA A 174 1.18 -10.70 1.55
C ALA A 174 -0.05 -9.91 2.04
N THR A 175 -0.58 -10.28 3.21
CA THR A 175 -1.73 -9.60 3.84
C THR A 175 -1.38 -8.19 4.29
N ALA A 176 -0.20 -7.99 4.88
CA ALA A 176 0.31 -6.68 5.27
C ALA A 176 0.49 -5.77 4.05
N HIS A 177 1.02 -6.31 2.94
CA HIS A 177 1.14 -5.56 1.70
C HIS A 177 -0.23 -5.14 1.15
N ALA A 178 -1.19 -6.07 1.08
CA ALA A 178 -2.55 -5.76 0.66
C ALA A 178 -3.23 -4.73 1.59
N TRP A 179 -2.99 -4.81 2.90
CA TRP A 179 -3.49 -3.85 3.87
C TRP A 179 -2.92 -2.45 3.65
N GLN A 180 -1.60 -2.34 3.44
CA GLN A 180 -0.93 -1.07 3.12
C GLN A 180 -1.49 -0.45 1.85
N VAL A 181 -1.67 -1.23 0.78
CA VAL A 181 -2.27 -0.76 -0.48
C VAL A 181 -3.70 -0.28 -0.26
N ARG A 182 -4.51 -1.04 0.48
CA ARG A 182 -5.91 -0.67 0.77
C ARG A 182 -6.01 0.62 1.58
N GLU A 183 -5.13 0.81 2.56
CA GLU A 183 -5.14 2.01 3.39
C GLU A 183 -4.63 3.23 2.62
N ALA A 184 -3.60 3.06 1.79
CA ALA A 184 -3.14 4.07 0.85
C ALA A 184 -4.28 4.50 -0.10
N LEU A 185 -5.03 3.53 -0.65
CA LEU A 185 -6.20 3.80 -1.48
C LEU A 185 -7.31 4.53 -0.74
N ARG A 186 -7.62 4.20 0.52
CA ARG A 186 -8.64 4.93 1.29
C ARG A 186 -8.26 6.39 1.48
N ARG A 187 -6.99 6.66 1.78
CA ARG A 187 -6.45 8.02 1.89
C ARG A 187 -6.51 8.74 0.55
N ALA A 188 -6.07 8.07 -0.53
CA ALA A 188 -6.13 8.60 -1.88
C ALA A 188 -7.57 8.89 -2.33
N ARG A 189 -8.55 8.05 -1.97
CA ARG A 189 -9.97 8.27 -2.29
C ARG A 189 -10.52 9.55 -1.65
N ARG A 190 -10.18 9.83 -0.39
CA ARG A 190 -10.59 11.07 0.29
C ARG A 190 -9.97 12.29 -0.38
N GLN A 191 -8.71 12.19 -0.80
CA GLN A 191 -7.99 13.30 -1.41
C GLN A 191 -8.36 13.53 -2.87
N THR A 192 -8.65 12.47 -3.62
CA THR A 192 -9.22 12.60 -4.97
C THR A 192 -10.62 13.20 -4.94
N PHE A 193 -11.42 12.94 -3.90
CA PHE A 193 -12.68 13.65 -3.69
C PHE A 193 -12.48 15.15 -3.45
N LEU A 194 -11.51 15.53 -2.59
CA LEU A 194 -11.16 16.94 -2.37
C LEU A 194 -10.63 17.61 -3.65
N ALA A 195 -9.79 16.90 -4.41
CA ALA A 195 -9.28 17.38 -5.68
C ALA A 195 -10.40 17.58 -6.71
N ALA A 196 -11.36 16.65 -6.79
CA ALA A 196 -12.53 16.79 -7.64
C ALA A 196 -13.41 17.98 -7.23
N ALA A 197 -13.62 18.21 -5.94
CA ALA A 197 -14.32 19.39 -5.44
C ALA A 197 -13.59 20.68 -5.85
N LEU A 198 -12.26 20.70 -5.74
CA LEU A 198 -11.44 21.85 -6.16
C LEU A 198 -11.59 22.13 -7.66
N VAL A 199 -11.59 21.08 -8.50
CA VAL A 199 -11.83 21.16 -9.94
C VAL A 199 -13.20 21.74 -10.25
N VAL A 200 -14.26 21.28 -9.58
CA VAL A 200 -15.63 21.80 -9.77
C VAL A 200 -15.71 23.28 -9.39
N VAL A 201 -15.15 23.67 -8.24
CA VAL A 201 -15.14 25.08 -7.82
C VAL A 201 -14.38 25.95 -8.81
N GLY A 202 -13.18 25.53 -9.23
CA GLY A 202 -12.39 26.26 -10.21
C GLY A 202 -13.09 26.41 -11.57
N ALA A 203 -13.74 25.35 -12.05
CA ALA A 203 -14.51 25.38 -13.28
C ALA A 203 -15.72 26.32 -13.19
N VAL A 204 -16.45 26.31 -12.08
CA VAL A 204 -17.58 27.23 -11.85
C VAL A 204 -17.12 28.68 -11.83
N VAL A 205 -16.01 28.99 -11.15
CA VAL A 205 -15.43 30.34 -11.14
C VAL A 205 -15.01 30.76 -12.54
N PHE A 206 -14.36 29.88 -13.30
CA PHE A 206 -13.97 30.15 -14.68
C PHE A 206 -15.18 30.45 -15.58
N ILE A 207 -16.22 29.63 -15.52
CA ILE A 207 -17.45 29.81 -16.32
C ILE A 207 -18.15 31.11 -15.92
N ALA A 208 -18.31 31.39 -14.62
CA ALA A 208 -18.94 32.62 -14.14
C ALA A 208 -18.18 33.87 -14.61
N ALA A 209 -16.85 33.84 -14.59
CA ALA A 209 -16.01 34.96 -15.02
C ALA A 209 -15.97 35.15 -16.55
N THR A 210 -16.30 34.12 -17.34
CA THR A 210 -16.27 34.17 -18.81
C THR A 210 -17.65 34.28 -19.46
N ALA A 211 -18.72 34.04 -18.70
CA ALA A 211 -20.10 34.21 -19.14
C ALA A 211 -20.69 35.60 -18.82
N GLY A 212 -19.99 36.41 -18.02
CA GLY A 212 -20.32 37.80 -17.68
C GLY A 212 -19.83 38.82 -18.70
#